data_AF-A0A7V9MSK5-F1
#
_entry.id   AF-A0A7V9MSK5-F1
#
_cell.length_a   1.000
_cell.length_b   1.000
_cell.length_c   1.000
_cell.angle_alpha   90.00
_cell.angle_beta   90.00
_cell.angle_gamma   90.00
#
_symmetry.space_group_name_H-M   'P 1'
#
loop_
_entity.id
_entity.type
_entity.pdbx_description
1 polymer ?
#
loop_
_entity_poly.entity_id
_entity_poly.type
_entity_poly.pdbx_seq_one_letter_code
_entity_poly.pdbx_strand_id
1 'polypeptide(L)'
;GQFEQMVLREHSEMTRDARVEFGLIQLEGTAATMQVFLLRRDGSAHAFLYSFVAEAGSWKINGVQATDGPERRVQLAGLHV
;
A
#
# COMPACT_ATOMS: atom_id res chain seq x y z
N GLY A 1 -8.90 1.04 -21.10
CA GLY A 1 -10.08 0.13 -21.12
C GLY A 1 -11.21 0.68 -20.26
N GLN A 2 -12.44 0.20 -20.45
CA GLN A 2 -13.61 0.63 -19.65
C GLN A 2 -13.42 0.34 -18.14
N PHE A 3 -12.71 -0.75 -17.81
CA PHE A 3 -12.31 -1.12 -16.45
C PHE A 3 -11.30 -0.14 -15.82
N GLU A 4 -10.26 0.27 -16.55
CA GLU A 4 -9.28 1.25 -16.07
C GLU A 4 -9.95 2.61 -15.76
N GLN A 5 -10.91 3.04 -16.58
CA GLN A 5 -11.65 4.28 -16.34
C GLN A 5 -12.60 4.19 -15.14
N MET A 6 -13.18 3.01 -14.89
CA MET A 6 -13.98 2.74 -13.68
C MET A 6 -13.11 2.85 -12.42
N VAL A 7 -11.95 2.19 -12.41
CA VAL A 7 -10.98 2.25 -11.30
C VAL A 7 -10.52 3.69 -11.05
N LEU A 8 -10.18 4.44 -12.10
CA LEU A 8 -9.76 5.83 -11.95
C LEU A 8 -10.89 6.73 -11.44
N ARG A 9 -12.15 6.48 -11.81
CA ARG A 9 -13.29 7.25 -11.27
C ARG A 9 -13.52 6.97 -9.79
N GLU A 10 -13.63 5.69 -9.42
CA GLU A 10 -13.97 5.27 -8.05
C GLU A 10 -12.85 5.57 -7.04
N HIS A 11 -11.60 5.61 -7.49
CA HIS A 11 -10.44 5.87 -6.64
C HIS A 11 -9.80 7.25 -6.86
N SER A 12 -10.43 8.13 -7.67
CA SER A 12 -9.90 9.47 -7.98
C SER A 12 -9.67 10.34 -6.74
N GLU A 13 -10.58 10.27 -5.76
CA GLU A 13 -10.47 11.03 -4.51
C GLU A 13 -9.28 10.58 -3.64
N MET A 14 -8.83 9.33 -3.82
CA MET A 14 -7.73 8.74 -3.07
C MET A 14 -6.35 9.29 -3.47
N THR A 15 -6.25 9.94 -4.64
CA THR A 15 -4.96 10.37 -5.23
C THR A 15 -4.69 11.87 -5.12
N ARG A 16 -5.70 12.70 -4.82
CA ARG A 16 -5.53 14.17 -4.83
C ARG A 16 -4.86 14.72 -3.58
N ASP A 17 -5.02 14.07 -2.42
CA ASP A 17 -4.56 14.60 -1.13
C ASP A 17 -3.96 13.54 -0.20
N ALA A 18 -3.56 12.38 -0.75
CA ALA A 18 -2.90 11.32 0.01
C ALA A 18 -1.39 11.28 -0.26
N ARG A 19 -0.59 11.18 0.80
CA ARG A 19 0.83 10.83 0.74
C ARG A 19 0.95 9.31 0.84
N VAL A 20 1.76 8.71 -0.02
CA VAL A 20 2.13 7.29 0.07
C VAL A 20 3.41 7.15 0.88
N GLU A 21 3.41 6.26 1.88
CA GLU A 21 4.61 5.84 2.60
C GLU A 21 4.77 4.33 2.52
N PHE A 22 6.02 3.87 2.49
CA PHE A 22 6.37 2.45 2.45
C PHE A 22 6.89 2.03 3.82
N GLY A 23 6.33 0.94 4.34
CA GLY A 23 6.74 0.32 5.58
C GLY A 23 7.70 -0.83 5.35
N LEU A 24 7.49 -1.91 6.09
CA LEU A 24 8.32 -3.10 6.02
C LEU A 24 8.26 -3.76 4.64
N ILE A 25 9.42 -4.20 4.16
CA ILE A 25 9.55 -5.06 2.99
C ILE A 25 10.14 -6.39 3.45
N GLN A 26 9.49 -7.49 3.10
CA GLN A 26 9.97 -8.85 3.33
C GLN A 26 10.16 -9.54 1.97
N LEU A 27 11.30 -10.20 1.76
CA LEU A 27 11.58 -10.95 0.55
C LEU A 27 11.86 -12.41 0.91
N GLU A 28 11.21 -13.33 0.20
CA GLU A 28 11.34 -14.78 0.37
C GLU A 28 11.44 -15.44 -1.00
N GLY A 29 12.68 -15.60 -1.50
CA GLY A 29 12.93 -16.19 -2.81
C GLY A 29 12.28 -15.40 -3.95
N THR A 30 11.26 -15.98 -4.58
CA THR A 30 10.48 -15.35 -5.66
C THR A 30 9.20 -14.66 -5.15
N ALA A 31 9.00 -14.56 -3.83
CA ALA A 31 7.89 -13.86 -3.22
C ALA A 31 8.40 -12.62 -2.45
N ALA A 32 7.56 -11.59 -2.39
CA ALA A 32 7.82 -10.44 -1.51
C ALA A 32 6.51 -9.90 -0.95
N THR A 33 6.62 -9.21 0.19
CA THR A 33 5.51 -8.52 0.83
C THR A 33 5.94 -7.12 1.22
N MET A 34 5.10 -6.12 0.96
CA MET A 34 5.36 -4.71 1.27
C MET A 34 4.18 -4.09 2.00
N GLN A 35 4.45 -3.41 3.10
CA GLN A 35 3.45 -2.57 3.75
C GLN A 35 3.40 -1.20 3.08
N VAL A 36 2.20 -0.73 2.73
CA VAL A 36 1.96 0.57 2.10
C VAL A 36 0.95 1.35 2.93
N PHE A 37 1.26 2.60 3.26
CA PHE A 37 0.39 3.50 3.98
C PHE A 37 -0.07 4.63 3.06
N LEU A 38 -1.38 4.88 3.04
CA LEU A 38 -1.98 6.05 2.41
C LEU A 38 -2.39 7.03 3.51
N LEU A 39 -1.56 8.06 3.73
CA LEU A 39 -1.81 9.11 4.71
C LEU A 39 -2.61 10.23 4.07
N ARG A 40 -3.78 10.54 4.62
CA ARG A 40 -4.60 11.66 4.18
C ARG A 40 -4.26 12.93 4.95
N ARG A 41 -4.59 14.10 4.38
CA ARG A 41 -4.40 15.40 5.03
C ARG A 41 -5.16 15.57 6.35
N ASP A 42 -6.27 14.85 6.52
CA ASP A 42 -7.04 14.84 7.77
C ASP A 42 -6.33 14.09 8.92
N GLY A 43 -5.16 13.50 8.65
CA GLY A 43 -4.38 12.74 9.61
C GLY A 43 -4.78 11.27 9.72
N SER A 44 -5.82 10.83 9.00
CA SER A 44 -6.16 9.42 8.89
C SER A 44 -5.16 8.69 7.97
N ALA A 45 -4.96 7.41 8.23
CA ALA A 45 -4.11 6.57 7.40
C ALA A 45 -4.79 5.23 7.12
N HIS A 46 -4.71 4.78 5.87
CA HIS A 46 -5.09 3.43 5.46
C HIS A 46 -3.82 2.62 5.24
N ALA A 47 -3.80 1.38 5.71
CA ALA A 47 -2.62 0.52 5.63
C ALA A 47 -2.94 -0.74 4.82
N PHE A 48 -2.08 -1.06 3.86
CA PHE A 48 -2.23 -2.19 2.96
C PHE A 48 -0.99 -3.09 3.03
N LEU A 49 -1.22 -4.38 2.87
CA LEU A 49 -0.18 -5.38 2.64
C LEU A 49 -0.23 -5.80 1.17
N TYR A 50 0.80 -5.46 0.42
CA TYR A 50 0.96 -5.86 -0.97
C TYR A 50 1.80 -7.12 -1.04
N SER A 51 1.33 -8.12 -1.77
CA SER A 51 2.06 -9.34 -2.10
C SER A 51 2.55 -9.27 -3.53
N PHE A 52 3.78 -9.74 -3.74
CA PHE A 52 4.44 -9.76 -5.04
C PHE A 52 5.00 -11.14 -5.35
N VAL A 53 5.04 -11.46 -6.64
CA VAL A 53 5.72 -12.63 -7.19
C VAL A 53 6.67 -12.20 -8.30
N ALA A 54 7.86 -12.80 -8.33
CA ALA A 54 8.83 -12.62 -9.39
C ALA A 54 8.48 -13.57 -10.55
N GLU A 55 8.16 -12.98 -11.71
CA GLU A 55 7.84 -13.70 -12.94
C GLU A 55 8.59 -13.10 -14.13
N ALA A 56 9.28 -13.96 -14.88
CA ALA A 56 10.00 -13.59 -16.10
C ALA A 56 10.91 -12.35 -15.96
N GLY A 57 11.61 -12.22 -14.83
CA GLY A 57 12.52 -11.10 -14.55
C GLY A 57 11.85 -9.82 -14.09
N SER A 58 10.55 -9.85 -13.78
CA SER A 58 9.79 -8.70 -13.25
C SER A 58 9.03 -9.07 -11.98
N TRP A 59 8.78 -8.09 -11.11
CA TRP A 59 7.87 -8.26 -9.97
C TRP A 59 6.47 -7.87 -10.37
N LYS A 60 5.50 -8.73 -10.04
CA LYS A 60 4.07 -8.46 -10.24
C LYS A 60 3.36 -8.47 -8.91
N ILE A 61 2.41 -7.56 -8.73
CA ILE A 61 1.48 -7.58 -7.60
C ILE A 61 0.53 -8.76 -7.82
N ASN A 62 0.46 -9.67 -6.84
CA ASN A 62 -0.46 -10.81 -6.86
C ASN A 62 -1.44 -10.82 -5.68
N GLY A 63 -1.38 -9.81 -4.80
CA GLY A 63 -2.35 -9.63 -3.73
C GLY A 63 -2.25 -8.25 -3.11
N VAL A 64 -3.40 -7.74 -2.64
CA VAL A 64 -3.49 -6.54 -1.82
C VAL A 64 -4.51 -6.82 -0.72
N GLN A 65 -4.11 -6.63 0.54
CA GLN A 65 -4.99 -6.79 1.69
C GLN A 65 -4.99 -5.51 2.51
N ALA A 66 -6.19 -4.95 2.77
CA ALA A 66 -6.33 -3.90 3.77
C ALA A 66 -6.04 -4.48 5.15
N THR A 67 -5.21 -3.81 5.93
CA THR A 67 -4.75 -4.30 7.25
C THR A 67 -5.57 -3.75 8.41
N ASP A 68 -6.79 -3.26 8.13
CA ASP A 68 -7.69 -2.55 9.03
C ASP A 68 -7.87 -3.27 10.40
N GLY A 69 -7.04 -2.88 11.36
CA GLY A 69 -7.34 -2.92 12.79
C GLY A 69 -7.70 -1.51 13.27
N PRO A 70 -8.39 -1.35 14.41
CA PRO A 70 -9.03 -0.09 14.80
C PRO A 70 -8.01 1.05 14.79
N GLU A 71 -8.42 2.20 14.21
CA GLU A 71 -7.62 3.41 13.98
C GLU A 71 -6.47 3.57 14.97
N ARG A 72 -5.30 3.06 14.58
CA ARG A 72 -4.10 3.26 15.37
C ARG A 72 -3.59 4.64 14.99
N ARG A 73 -3.77 5.63 15.87
CA ARG A 73 -2.99 6.87 15.84
C ARG A 73 -1.54 6.47 15.63
N VAL A 74 -0.97 6.86 14.50
CA VAL A 74 0.41 6.52 14.14
C VAL A 74 1.31 7.21 15.15
N GLN A 75 1.70 6.48 16.21
CA GLN A 75 2.85 6.88 17.01
C GLN A 75 4.06 6.46 16.19
N LEU A 76 4.61 7.42 15.43
CA LEU A 76 5.89 7.30 14.73
C LEU A 76 6.99 7.04 15.79
N ALA A 77 7.11 5.79 16.24
CA ALA A 77 8.27 5.36 17.01
C ALA A 77 9.44 5.25 16.03
N GLY A 78 10.46 6.06 16.29
CA GLY A 78 11.54 6.38 15.37
C GLY A 78 12.22 5.17 14.73
N LEU A 79 12.40 5.27 13.41
CA LEU A 79 13.31 4.45 12.65
C LEU A 79 14.75 4.87 13.03
N HIS A 80 15.44 4.04 13.82
CA HIS A 80 16.90 4.03 13.87
C HIS A 80 17.36 2.74 13.20
N VAL A 81 18.00 2.86 12.03
CA VAL A 81 19.14 2.03 11.61
C VAL A 81 20.08 2.92 10.82
#